data_AF-T0ZPD5-F1
#
_entry.id   AF-T0ZPD5-F1
#
_cell.length_a   1.000
_cell.length_b   1.000
_cell.length_c   1.000
_cell.angle_alpha   90.00
_cell.angle_beta   90.00
_cell.angle_gamma   90.00
#
_symmetry.space_group_name_H-M   'P 1'
#
loop_
_entity.id
_entity.type
_entity.pdbx_description
1 polymer ?
#
loop_
_entity_poly.entity_id
_entity_poly.type
_entity_poly.pdbx_seq_one_letter_code
_entity_poly.pdbx_strand_id
1 'polypeptide(L)'
;YEAFPYVNAQSIQVSGYDVGLHYHWNWGRFGSFTGEASWTHELTYKLLVGGNSFELAGTHGPSGVSGDTGNPKDRFNVRLSWMKGPLTITPSVDFIGHFSITDPSSGIPTCASALAYDGNFPGGSVPADQKGFCNVGYFLETDIYAAYQVTGNFQVHASVTNLFNKTPPVDVQTYGGGSLFYPYDPALEEDGAVGRFMTLGVTYNF
;
A
#
# COMPACT_ATOMS: atom_id res chain seq x y z
N TYR A 1 13.68 20.28 -19.69
CA TYR A 1 12.54 19.78 -20.48
C TYR A 1 13.12 18.81 -21.49
N GLU A 2 13.35 17.55 -21.10
CA GLU A 2 13.74 16.53 -22.06
C GLU A 2 12.50 16.09 -22.82
N ALA A 3 12.49 16.31 -24.13
CA ALA A 3 11.49 15.76 -25.02
C ALA A 3 11.84 14.30 -25.26
N PHE A 4 11.28 13.39 -24.47
CA PHE A 4 11.27 11.98 -24.81
C PHE A 4 10.21 11.76 -25.90
N PRO A 5 10.57 11.47 -27.17
CA PRO A 5 9.58 10.99 -28.11
C PRO A 5 9.03 9.66 -27.58
N TYR A 6 7.70 9.53 -27.50
CA TYR A 6 7.06 8.25 -27.19
C TYR A 6 7.38 7.26 -28.32
N VAL A 7 8.44 6.48 -28.13
CA VAL A 7 8.83 5.40 -29.03
C VAL A 7 8.55 4.09 -28.30
N ASN A 8 7.75 3.21 -28.92
CA ASN A 8 7.52 1.85 -28.45
C ASN A 8 8.79 1.00 -28.66
N ALA A 9 9.81 1.22 -27.83
CA ALA A 9 11.06 0.47 -27.84
C ALA A 9 11.33 -0.28 -26.51
N GLN A 10 10.36 -0.29 -25.61
CA GLN A 10 10.49 -0.83 -24.25
C GLN A 10 9.56 -2.01 -24.05
N SER A 11 9.95 -2.97 -23.22
CA SER A 11 9.07 -4.06 -22.79
C SER A 11 9.20 -4.30 -21.29
N ILE A 12 8.11 -4.78 -20.69
CA ILE A 12 8.01 -5.11 -19.28
C ILE A 12 7.71 -6.60 -19.16
N GLN A 13 8.42 -7.29 -18.27
CA GLN A 13 8.14 -8.68 -17.90
C GLN A 13 7.94 -8.77 -16.40
N VAL A 14 6.70 -9.07 -15.98
CA VAL A 14 6.35 -9.27 -14.58
C VAL A 14 5.97 -10.73 -14.36
N SER A 15 6.39 -11.31 -13.24
CA SER A 15 5.89 -12.61 -12.79
C SER A 15 5.74 -12.64 -11.28
N GLY A 16 4.79 -13.44 -10.80
CA GLY A 16 4.42 -13.49 -9.40
C GLY A 16 3.36 -14.55 -9.11
N TYR A 17 2.89 -14.53 -7.87
CA TYR A 17 1.79 -15.35 -7.39
C TYR A 17 0.64 -14.45 -6.95
N ASP A 18 -0.59 -14.86 -7.29
CA ASP A 18 -1.81 -14.28 -6.76
C ASP A 18 -2.63 -15.40 -6.13
N VAL A 19 -2.93 -15.25 -4.84
CA VAL A 19 -3.67 -16.25 -4.07
C VAL A 19 -4.89 -15.58 -3.47
N GLY A 20 -6.06 -16.14 -3.77
CA GLY A 20 -7.34 -15.73 -3.19
C GLY A 20 -7.93 -16.84 -2.33
N LEU A 21 -8.46 -16.47 -1.17
CA LEU A 21 -9.25 -17.34 -0.31
C LEU A 21 -10.59 -16.67 -0.03
N HIS A 22 -11.66 -17.42 -0.23
CA HIS A 22 -13.00 -17.05 0.19
C HIS A 22 -13.62 -18.21 0.95
N TYR A 23 -14.09 -17.95 2.16
CA TYR A 23 -14.67 -18.97 3.02
C TYR A 23 -15.91 -18.45 3.73
N HIS A 24 -16.98 -19.24 3.68
CA HIS A 24 -18.21 -18.96 4.43
C HIS A 24 -18.47 -20.09 5.41
N TRP A 25 -18.73 -19.72 6.67
CA TRP A 25 -18.99 -20.66 7.74
C TRP A 25 -20.15 -20.22 8.61
N ASN A 26 -21.20 -21.03 8.64
CA ASN A 26 -22.31 -20.84 9.55
C ASN A 26 -22.06 -21.64 10.84
N TRP A 27 -21.90 -20.94 11.97
CA TRP A 27 -21.62 -21.52 13.28
C TRP A 27 -22.87 -21.56 14.19
N GLY A 28 -24.06 -21.62 13.57
CA GLY A 28 -25.33 -21.79 14.25
C GLY A 28 -25.62 -20.65 15.22
N ARG A 29 -25.72 -20.95 16.53
CA ARG A 29 -26.03 -19.96 17.57
C ARG A 29 -25.03 -18.81 17.68
N PHE A 30 -23.82 -19.00 17.15
CA PHE A 30 -22.76 -17.99 17.19
C PHE A 30 -22.80 -17.04 15.98
N GLY A 31 -23.69 -17.29 15.00
CA GLY A 31 -23.80 -16.50 13.78
C GLY A 31 -23.03 -17.11 12.61
N SER A 32 -22.86 -16.34 11.55
CA SER A 32 -22.10 -16.71 10.36
C SER A 32 -20.85 -15.85 10.19
N PHE A 33 -19.83 -16.45 9.63
CA PHE A 33 -18.56 -15.81 9.28
C PHE A 33 -18.37 -15.89 7.77
N THR A 34 -17.93 -14.80 7.16
CA THR A 34 -17.43 -14.76 5.80
C THR A 34 -16.02 -14.17 5.84
N GLY A 35 -15.04 -14.98 5.48
CA GLY A 35 -13.63 -14.60 5.38
C GLY A 35 -13.22 -14.45 3.93
N GLU A 36 -12.56 -13.34 3.62
CA GLU A 36 -11.91 -13.05 2.35
C GLU A 36 -10.46 -12.74 2.62
N ALA A 37 -9.55 -13.29 1.81
CA ALA A 37 -8.15 -12.88 1.81
C ALA A 37 -7.62 -12.89 0.39
N SER A 38 -6.80 -11.91 0.03
CA SER A 38 -5.96 -11.96 -1.15
C SER A 38 -4.53 -11.64 -0.80
N TRP A 39 -3.59 -12.34 -1.43
CA TRP A 39 -2.16 -12.09 -1.30
C TRP A 39 -1.52 -12.14 -2.68
N THR A 40 -0.70 -11.14 -2.97
CA THR A 40 0.11 -11.05 -4.18
C THR A 40 1.59 -11.05 -3.78
N HIS A 41 2.38 -11.83 -4.49
CA HIS A 41 3.84 -11.86 -4.37
C HIS A 41 4.51 -11.67 -5.73
N GLU A 42 5.23 -10.57 -5.91
CA GLU A 42 5.99 -10.29 -7.13
C GLU A 42 7.39 -10.92 -7.06
N LEU A 43 7.65 -11.87 -7.95
CA LEU A 43 8.94 -12.53 -8.10
C LEU A 43 9.92 -11.64 -8.87
N THR A 44 9.43 -11.04 -9.96
CA THR A 44 10.23 -10.23 -10.87
C THR A 44 9.35 -9.18 -11.53
N TYR A 45 9.93 -8.00 -11.71
CA TYR A 45 9.44 -6.93 -12.56
C TYR A 45 10.64 -6.42 -13.33
N LYS A 46 10.83 -6.94 -14.55
CA LYS A 46 11.91 -6.52 -15.44
C LYS A 46 11.44 -5.45 -16.39
N LEU A 47 12.10 -4.30 -16.33
CA LEU A 47 12.02 -3.25 -17.33
C LEU A 47 13.16 -3.41 -18.33
N LEU A 48 12.84 -3.55 -19.62
CA LEU A 48 13.81 -3.68 -20.70
C LEU A 48 13.87 -2.39 -21.51
N VAL A 49 15.02 -1.71 -21.46
CA VAL A 49 15.26 -0.42 -22.14
C VAL A 49 16.68 -0.39 -22.70
N GLY A 50 16.81 -0.01 -23.97
CA GLY A 50 18.13 0.19 -24.60
C GLY A 50 19.01 -1.07 -24.61
N GLY A 51 18.42 -2.27 -24.64
CA GLY A 51 19.14 -3.55 -24.58
C GLY A 51 19.54 -4.00 -23.16
N ASN A 52 19.28 -3.19 -22.13
CA ASN A 52 19.49 -3.55 -20.73
C ASN A 52 18.19 -4.07 -20.10
N SER A 53 18.31 -4.88 -19.06
CA SER A 53 17.20 -5.36 -18.24
C SER A 53 17.43 -4.96 -16.79
N PHE A 54 16.45 -4.27 -16.20
CA PHE A 54 16.49 -3.78 -14.83
C PHE A 54 15.43 -4.49 -14.01
N GLU A 55 15.82 -5.09 -12.89
CA GLU A 55 14.90 -5.71 -11.93
C GLU A 55 14.39 -4.63 -10.97
N LEU A 56 13.07 -4.49 -10.91
CA LEU A 56 12.39 -3.43 -10.15
C LEU A 56 11.51 -3.98 -9.03
N ALA A 57 11.26 -5.30 -8.98
CA ALA A 57 10.49 -5.90 -7.90
C ALA A 57 11.21 -5.69 -6.55
N GLY A 58 10.50 -5.13 -5.58
CA GLY A 58 11.05 -4.75 -4.27
C GLY A 58 11.89 -3.49 -4.29
N THR A 59 11.78 -2.65 -5.32
CA THR A 59 12.52 -1.39 -5.46
C THR A 59 11.57 -0.21 -5.64
N HIS A 60 12.10 1.01 -5.59
CA HIS A 60 11.33 2.24 -5.71
C HIS A 60 10.91 2.54 -7.15
N GLY A 61 11.86 2.35 -8.07
CA GLY A 61 11.72 2.70 -9.49
C GLY A 61 10.71 1.86 -10.26
N PRO A 62 10.25 2.30 -11.44
CA PRO A 62 10.97 3.25 -12.28
C PRO A 62 10.49 4.70 -12.10
N SER A 63 11.40 5.56 -11.64
CA SER A 63 11.17 7.01 -11.41
C SER A 63 10.88 7.79 -12.68
N GLY A 64 11.50 7.40 -13.80
CA GLY A 64 11.37 8.11 -15.06
C GLY A 64 10.05 7.88 -15.80
N VAL A 65 9.21 6.94 -15.34
CA VAL A 65 7.98 6.52 -16.04
C VAL A 65 6.76 6.54 -15.11
N SER A 66 6.94 6.16 -13.85
CA SER A 66 5.94 6.29 -12.79
C SER A 66 6.45 7.29 -11.76
N GLY A 67 5.55 7.99 -11.06
CA GLY A 67 5.92 8.95 -10.02
C GLY A 67 6.47 8.31 -8.75
N ASP A 68 7.42 7.38 -8.87
CA ASP A 68 8.16 6.78 -7.76
C ASP A 68 7.24 6.31 -6.63
N THR A 69 6.42 5.31 -6.93
CA THR A 69 5.37 4.79 -6.03
C THR A 69 5.74 3.46 -5.38
N GLY A 70 6.99 2.99 -5.56
CA GLY A 70 7.44 1.71 -5.02
C GLY A 70 6.82 0.46 -5.66
N ASN A 71 7.55 -0.65 -5.55
CA ASN A 71 7.11 -1.98 -6.00
C ASN A 71 7.28 -2.98 -4.85
N PRO A 72 6.49 -2.88 -3.78
CA PRO A 72 6.51 -3.85 -2.70
C PRO A 72 6.21 -5.24 -3.25
N LYS A 73 7.08 -6.21 -2.95
CA LYS A 73 6.92 -7.58 -3.45
C LYS A 73 5.68 -8.25 -2.89
N ASP A 74 5.34 -7.95 -1.64
CA ASP A 74 4.24 -8.60 -0.94
C ASP A 74 3.15 -7.59 -0.64
N ARG A 75 1.92 -7.93 -1.01
CA ARG A 75 0.72 -7.20 -0.61
C ARG A 75 -0.35 -8.19 -0.22
N PHE A 76 -1.08 -7.92 0.84
CA PHE A 76 -2.26 -8.71 1.15
C PHE A 76 -3.37 -7.86 1.74
N ASN A 77 -4.59 -8.35 1.59
CA ASN A 77 -5.73 -7.86 2.34
C ASN A 77 -6.52 -9.02 2.93
N VAL A 78 -7.11 -8.80 4.11
CA VAL A 78 -7.94 -9.79 4.80
C VAL A 78 -9.16 -9.09 5.34
N ARG A 79 -10.34 -9.67 5.11
CA ARG A 79 -11.62 -9.21 5.68
C ARG A 79 -12.33 -10.38 6.34
N LEU A 80 -12.82 -10.15 7.56
CA LEU A 80 -13.60 -11.16 8.28
C LEU A 80 -14.92 -10.55 8.73
N SER A 81 -16.00 -10.86 8.02
CA SER A 81 -17.34 -10.42 8.38
C SER A 81 -18.01 -11.43 9.31
N TRP A 82 -18.38 -11.00 10.50
CA TRP A 82 -19.19 -11.75 11.45
C TRP A 82 -20.60 -11.17 11.49
N MET A 83 -21.61 -12.03 11.28
CA MET A 83 -23.02 -11.66 11.30
C MET A 83 -23.76 -12.48 12.35
N LYS A 84 -24.48 -11.81 13.23
CA LYS A 84 -25.34 -12.44 14.24
C LYS A 84 -26.64 -11.67 14.41
N GLY A 85 -27.73 -12.22 13.87
CA GLY A 85 -29.03 -11.56 13.86
C GLY A 85 -28.94 -10.22 13.12
N PRO A 86 -29.33 -9.09 13.73
CA PRO A 86 -29.27 -7.77 13.10
C PRO A 86 -27.87 -7.13 13.09
N LEU A 87 -26.89 -7.72 13.78
CA LEU A 87 -25.55 -7.14 13.94
C LEU A 87 -24.57 -7.75 12.93
N THR A 88 -23.82 -6.88 12.25
CA THR A 88 -22.66 -7.22 11.42
C THR A 88 -21.44 -6.48 11.94
N ILE A 89 -20.31 -7.18 12.07
CA ILE A 89 -19.00 -6.59 12.38
C ILE A 89 -17.99 -7.15 11.39
N THR A 90 -17.22 -6.26 10.76
CA THR A 90 -16.22 -6.60 9.75
C THR A 90 -14.92 -5.88 10.06
N PRO A 91 -14.00 -6.50 10.83
CA PRO A 91 -12.59 -6.11 10.81
C PRO A 91 -11.96 -6.42 9.45
N SER A 92 -11.02 -5.58 9.04
CA SER A 92 -10.15 -5.80 7.90
C SER A 92 -8.72 -5.37 8.18
N VAL A 93 -7.78 -5.95 7.43
CA VAL A 93 -6.36 -5.62 7.47
C VAL A 93 -5.87 -5.51 6.04
N ASP A 94 -5.12 -4.45 5.77
CA ASP A 94 -4.41 -4.22 4.51
C ASP A 94 -2.91 -4.12 4.83
N PHE A 95 -2.08 -4.79 4.03
CA PHE A 95 -0.64 -4.89 4.23
C PHE A 95 0.12 -4.61 2.95
N ILE A 96 1.19 -3.83 3.12
CA ILE A 96 2.14 -3.46 2.09
C ILE A 96 3.53 -3.81 2.60
N GLY A 97 4.22 -4.67 1.85
CA GLY A 97 5.56 -5.12 2.17
C GLY A 97 6.59 -4.00 2.08
N HIS A 98 7.75 -4.23 2.70
CA HIS A 98 8.87 -3.31 2.59
C HIS A 98 9.45 -3.32 1.16
N PHE A 99 10.14 -2.25 0.78
CA PHE A 99 10.87 -2.16 -0.48
C PHE A 99 12.11 -1.28 -0.34
N SER A 100 13.07 -1.49 -1.23
CA SER A 100 14.33 -0.73 -1.29
C SER A 100 14.08 0.62 -1.95
N ILE A 101 14.80 1.64 -1.48
CA ILE A 101 14.77 2.99 -2.07
C ILE A 101 15.51 3.09 -3.42
N THR A 102 16.02 1.99 -3.95
CA THR A 102 16.82 1.97 -5.19
C THR A 102 15.96 2.11 -6.43
N ASP A 103 16.54 2.67 -7.50
CA ASP A 103 16.00 2.61 -8.86
C ASP A 103 17.12 2.25 -9.85
N PRO A 104 17.35 0.94 -10.10
CA PRO A 104 18.35 0.50 -11.06
C PRO A 104 18.12 1.04 -12.48
N SER A 105 16.87 1.31 -12.88
CA SER A 105 16.55 1.78 -14.23
C SER A 105 17.02 3.22 -14.50
N SER A 106 17.20 4.00 -13.44
CA SER A 106 17.71 5.38 -13.49
C SER A 106 19.20 5.47 -13.12
N GLY A 107 19.90 4.33 -13.06
CA GLY A 107 21.31 4.29 -12.68
C GLY A 107 21.56 4.44 -11.18
N ILE A 108 20.56 4.12 -10.35
CA ILE A 108 20.59 4.24 -8.89
C ILE A 108 20.51 2.83 -8.23
N PRO A 109 21.52 1.96 -8.40
CA PRO A 109 21.43 0.57 -7.96
C PRO A 109 21.75 0.35 -6.48
N THR A 110 22.19 1.39 -5.75
CA THR A 110 22.60 1.27 -4.34
C THR A 110 21.85 2.26 -3.46
N CYS A 111 21.71 1.92 -2.18
CA CYS A 111 21.15 2.85 -1.19
C CYS A 111 21.94 4.16 -1.13
N ALA A 112 23.28 4.09 -1.14
CA ALA A 112 24.12 5.29 -1.10
C ALA A 112 23.87 6.21 -2.32
N SER A 113 23.70 5.63 -3.52
CA SER A 113 23.35 6.41 -4.71
C SER A 113 21.94 6.99 -4.64
N ALA A 114 20.97 6.27 -4.07
CA ALA A 114 19.59 6.75 -3.93
C ALA A 114 19.50 7.94 -2.99
N LEU A 115 20.13 7.83 -1.81
CA LEU A 115 20.18 8.92 -0.84
C LEU A 115 20.93 10.15 -1.37
N ALA A 116 21.95 9.95 -2.21
CA ALA A 116 22.70 11.04 -2.83
C ALA A 116 21.99 11.69 -4.02
N TYR A 117 21.09 10.96 -4.70
CA TYR A 117 20.38 11.43 -5.89
C TYR A 117 19.26 12.39 -5.50
N ASP A 118 18.27 11.93 -4.73
CA ASP A 118 17.09 12.71 -4.34
C ASP A 118 16.58 12.35 -2.94
N GLY A 119 17.48 12.01 -2.01
CA GLY A 119 17.11 11.72 -0.61
C GLY A 119 16.40 12.91 0.05
N ASN A 120 15.08 12.85 0.16
CA ASN A 120 14.26 13.92 0.71
C ASN A 120 14.27 13.87 2.25
N PHE A 121 15.20 14.61 2.85
CA PHE A 121 15.29 14.76 4.31
C PHE A 121 14.80 16.13 4.76
N PRO A 122 14.00 16.20 5.84
CA PRO A 122 13.68 17.46 6.49
C PRO A 122 14.97 18.23 6.83
N GLY A 123 15.12 19.45 6.31
CA GLY A 123 16.33 20.26 6.48
C GLY A 123 17.42 20.07 5.40
N GLY A 124 17.19 19.22 4.40
CA GLY A 124 17.99 19.14 3.16
C GLY A 124 19.35 18.43 3.27
N SER A 125 19.76 18.00 4.45
CA SER A 125 21.01 17.26 4.64
C SER A 125 20.76 15.77 4.87
N VAL A 126 21.42 14.92 4.07
CA VAL A 126 21.45 13.46 4.28
C VAL A 126 22.10 13.16 5.64
N PRO A 127 21.40 12.49 6.58
CA PRO A 127 21.97 12.10 7.87
C PRO A 127 23.22 11.22 7.73
N ALA A 128 24.15 11.33 8.68
CA ALA A 128 25.36 10.51 8.69
C ALA A 128 25.06 9.00 8.84
N ASP A 129 23.96 8.65 9.50
CA ASP A 129 23.44 7.27 9.53
C ASP A 129 22.47 7.05 8.36
N GLN A 130 23.06 6.68 7.22
CA GLN A 130 22.34 6.42 5.97
C GLN A 130 21.61 5.07 5.96
N LYS A 131 21.97 4.12 6.86
CA LYS A 131 21.47 2.74 6.79
C LYS A 131 20.00 2.62 7.17
N GLY A 132 19.52 3.50 8.05
CA GLY A 132 18.13 3.52 8.52
C GLY A 132 17.10 3.86 7.44
N PHE A 133 17.54 4.45 6.33
CA PHE A 133 16.66 4.95 5.26
C PHE A 133 16.79 4.16 3.95
N CYS A 134 17.55 3.06 3.93
CA CYS A 134 17.75 2.26 2.71
C CYS A 134 16.51 1.47 2.28
N ASN A 135 15.52 1.31 3.15
CA ASN A 135 14.28 0.62 2.84
C ASN A 135 13.12 1.43 3.40
N VAL A 136 12.05 1.51 2.61
CA VAL A 136 10.74 1.88 3.10
C VAL A 136 10.22 0.70 3.91
N GLY A 137 9.77 0.99 5.14
CA GLY A 137 9.22 -0.03 6.03
C GLY A 137 7.94 -0.65 5.48
N TYR A 138 7.44 -1.71 6.12
CA TYR A 138 6.12 -2.21 5.80
C TYR A 138 5.03 -1.31 6.39
N PHE A 139 3.86 -1.29 5.75
CA PHE A 139 2.65 -0.66 6.27
C PHE A 139 1.59 -1.73 6.52
N LEU A 140 0.98 -1.68 7.71
CA LEU A 140 -0.12 -2.58 8.09
C LEU A 140 -1.20 -1.75 8.74
N GLU A 141 -2.34 -1.72 8.08
CA GLU A 141 -3.52 -1.02 8.52
C GLU A 141 -4.57 -1.99 9.05
N THR A 142 -5.37 -1.55 10.00
CA THR A 142 -6.52 -2.33 10.47
C THR A 142 -7.72 -1.43 10.55
N ASP A 143 -8.79 -1.86 9.89
CA ASP A 143 -10.06 -1.16 9.92
C ASP A 143 -11.12 -1.99 10.61
N ILE A 144 -12.20 -1.33 11.01
CA ILE A 144 -13.39 -2.00 11.50
C ILE A 144 -14.62 -1.29 10.99
N TYR A 145 -15.56 -2.08 10.46
CA TYR A 145 -16.90 -1.66 10.13
C TYR A 145 -17.90 -2.39 11.02
N ALA A 146 -18.95 -1.71 11.45
CA ALA A 146 -20.06 -2.30 12.17
C ALA A 146 -21.40 -1.74 11.67
N ALA A 147 -22.40 -2.61 11.56
CA ALA A 147 -23.75 -2.24 11.17
C ALA A 147 -24.79 -2.96 12.03
N TYR A 148 -25.89 -2.27 12.32
CA TYR A 148 -27.02 -2.80 13.06
C TYR A 148 -28.33 -2.52 12.33
N GLN A 149 -29.04 -3.58 11.99
CA GLN A 149 -30.36 -3.50 11.37
C GLN A 149 -31.43 -3.22 12.45
N VAL A 150 -31.92 -1.99 12.50
CA VAL A 150 -32.90 -1.55 13.51
C VAL A 150 -34.30 -2.04 13.16
N THR A 151 -34.69 -1.89 11.89
CA THR A 151 -35.95 -2.42 11.30
C THR A 151 -35.64 -2.99 9.92
N GLY A 152 -36.58 -3.64 9.24
CA GLY A 152 -36.33 -4.17 7.88
C GLY A 152 -35.90 -3.12 6.83
N ASN A 153 -36.15 -1.83 7.09
CA ASN A 153 -35.86 -0.71 6.20
C ASN A 153 -34.91 0.34 6.78
N PHE A 154 -34.45 0.20 8.03
CA PHE A 154 -33.58 1.18 8.68
C PHE A 154 -32.34 0.52 9.30
N GLN A 155 -31.16 1.01 8.94
CA GLN A 155 -29.87 0.54 9.42
C GLN A 155 -29.02 1.70 9.93
N VAL A 156 -28.31 1.48 11.03
CA VAL A 156 -27.26 2.37 11.53
C VAL A 156 -25.91 1.67 11.34
N HIS A 157 -24.89 2.40 10.90
CA HIS A 157 -23.56 1.85 10.68
C HIS A 157 -22.46 2.85 11.05
N ALA A 158 -21.30 2.31 11.41
CA ALA A 158 -20.11 3.09 11.72
C ALA A 158 -18.86 2.37 11.19
N SER A 159 -17.82 3.14 10.88
CA SER A 159 -16.51 2.59 10.56
C SER A 159 -15.40 3.36 11.25
N VAL A 160 -14.27 2.68 11.47
CA VAL A 160 -13.00 3.30 11.82
C VAL A 160 -11.95 2.78 10.85
N THR A 161 -11.39 3.68 10.06
CA THR A 161 -10.21 3.42 9.22
C THR A 161 -8.95 3.73 10.03
N ASN A 162 -7.89 2.95 9.85
CA ASN A 162 -6.65 3.03 10.64
C ASN A 162 -6.93 3.00 12.15
N LEU A 163 -7.63 1.96 12.62
CA LEU A 163 -8.07 1.76 14.00
C LEU A 163 -6.95 1.97 15.02
N PHE A 164 -5.72 1.54 14.71
CA PHE A 164 -4.58 1.66 15.60
C PHE A 164 -3.75 2.94 15.40
N ASN A 165 -4.16 3.83 14.51
CA ASN A 165 -3.46 5.08 14.19
C ASN A 165 -1.99 4.84 13.82
N LYS A 166 -1.77 3.83 12.97
CA LYS A 166 -0.48 3.48 12.40
C LYS A 166 0.00 4.61 11.51
N THR A 167 1.18 5.14 11.79
CA THR A 167 1.85 6.12 10.94
C THR A 167 2.46 5.42 9.72
N PRO A 168 2.55 6.10 8.57
CA PRO A 168 3.19 5.53 7.40
C PRO A 168 4.70 5.35 7.69
N PRO A 169 5.35 4.35 7.07
CA PRO A 169 6.80 4.28 7.09
C PRO A 169 7.42 5.50 6.42
N VAL A 170 8.69 5.74 6.71
CA VAL A 170 9.42 6.83 6.08
C VAL A 170 9.85 6.40 4.69
N ASP A 171 9.49 7.19 3.69
CA ASP A 171 9.94 7.09 2.31
C ASP A 171 10.61 8.41 1.87
N VAL A 172 11.92 8.36 1.68
CA VAL A 172 12.75 9.51 1.29
C VAL A 172 12.95 9.61 -0.23
N GLN A 173 12.37 8.72 -1.03
CA GLN A 173 12.45 8.74 -2.50
C GLN A 173 11.09 9.00 -3.17
N THR A 174 9.98 8.88 -2.43
CA THR A 174 8.65 9.17 -2.96
C THR A 174 8.55 10.56 -3.62
N TYR A 175 8.00 10.58 -4.83
CA TYR A 175 7.67 11.81 -5.53
C TYR A 175 6.31 12.39 -5.07
N GLY A 176 5.40 11.53 -4.60
CA GLY A 176 4.02 11.89 -4.25
C GLY A 176 3.88 12.61 -2.90
N GLY A 177 4.72 12.27 -1.92
CA GLY A 177 4.74 12.93 -0.61
C GLY A 177 5.31 14.34 -0.73
N GLY A 178 4.46 15.35 -0.61
CA GLY A 178 4.79 16.77 -0.83
C GLY A 178 6.21 17.14 -0.41
N SER A 179 6.97 17.64 -1.39
CA SER A 179 8.40 17.94 -1.32
C SER A 179 8.82 18.59 0.01
N LEU A 180 9.92 18.09 0.58
CA LEU A 180 10.65 18.60 1.75
C LEU A 180 10.03 18.43 3.15
N PHE A 181 8.75 18.03 3.28
CA PHE A 181 8.10 18.02 4.60
C PHE A 181 7.46 16.69 5.02
N TYR A 182 7.07 15.82 4.07
CA TYR A 182 6.36 14.58 4.40
C TYR A 182 6.95 13.39 3.63
N PRO A 183 7.97 12.71 4.18
CA PRO A 183 8.62 11.58 3.52
C PRO A 183 7.78 10.30 3.72
N TYR A 184 6.67 10.17 2.99
CA TYR A 184 5.85 8.94 2.92
C TYR A 184 5.25 8.80 1.52
N ASP A 185 4.88 7.57 1.13
CA ASP A 185 4.28 7.32 -0.18
C ASP A 185 2.75 7.40 -0.13
N PRO A 186 2.11 8.45 -0.70
CA PRO A 186 0.64 8.56 -0.70
C PRO A 186 -0.04 7.58 -1.66
N ALA A 187 0.67 6.96 -2.59
CA ALA A 187 0.08 5.94 -3.45
C ALA A 187 -0.16 4.62 -2.68
N LEU A 188 0.62 4.38 -1.62
CA LEU A 188 0.58 3.16 -0.84
C LEU A 188 0.02 3.38 0.57
N GLU A 189 0.29 4.52 1.20
CA GLU A 189 0.25 4.65 2.67
C GLU A 189 -0.50 5.91 3.15
N GLU A 190 -1.36 6.48 2.31
CA GLU A 190 -2.12 7.71 2.60
C GLU A 190 -2.95 7.61 3.89
N ASP A 191 -3.57 6.46 4.15
CA ASP A 191 -4.37 6.24 5.36
C ASP A 191 -3.52 6.36 6.65
N GLY A 192 -2.21 6.11 6.55
CA GLY A 192 -1.28 6.37 7.63
C GLY A 192 -1.14 7.87 7.94
N ALA A 193 -1.10 8.70 6.89
CA ALA A 193 -0.96 10.15 7.00
C ALA A 193 -2.26 10.82 7.46
N VAL A 194 -3.41 10.35 6.97
CA VAL A 194 -4.75 10.74 7.48
C VAL A 194 -4.90 10.36 8.95
N GLY A 195 -4.36 9.19 9.33
CA GLY A 195 -4.49 8.63 10.67
C GLY A 195 -5.88 8.05 10.90
N ARG A 196 -6.25 7.87 12.17
CA ARG A 196 -7.54 7.27 12.53
C ARG A 196 -8.71 8.14 12.06
N PHE A 197 -9.52 7.60 11.16
CA PHE A 197 -10.71 8.27 10.64
C PHE A 197 -11.99 7.52 11.03
N MET A 198 -13.02 8.24 11.49
CA MET A 198 -14.26 7.63 11.98
C MET A 198 -15.46 8.13 11.16
N THR A 199 -16.34 7.21 10.79
CA THR A 199 -17.61 7.54 10.14
C THR A 199 -18.80 7.00 10.92
N LEU A 200 -19.91 7.73 10.89
CA LEU A 200 -21.21 7.32 11.41
C LEU A 200 -22.26 7.65 10.37
N GLY A 201 -23.13 6.70 10.04
CA GLY A 201 -24.15 6.87 9.02
C GLY A 201 -25.40 6.04 9.29
N VAL A 202 -26.42 6.35 8.49
CA VAL A 202 -27.70 5.64 8.48
C VAL A 202 -28.11 5.36 7.06
N THR A 203 -28.75 4.21 6.83
CA THR A 203 -29.33 3.83 5.54
C THR A 203 -30.82 3.56 5.73
N TYR A 204 -31.66 4.12 4.84
CA TYR A 204 -33.10 3.89 4.82
C TYR A 204 -33.57 3.48 3.43
N ASN A 205 -34.28 2.35 3.34
CA ASN A 205 -34.83 1.83 2.09
C ASN A 205 -36.35 2.08 2.04
N PHE A 206 -36.82 2.76 1.00
CA PHE A 206 -38.24 3.13 0.81
C PHE A 206 -39.07 2.00 0.22
#